data_AF-A0AAU7NY58-F1
#
_entry.id   AF-A0AAU7NY58-F1
#
_cell.length_a   1.000
_cell.length_b   1.000
_cell.length_c   1.000
_cell.angle_alpha   90.00
_cell.angle_beta   90.00
_cell.angle_gamma   90.00
#
_symmetry.space_group_name_H-M   'P 1'
#
loop_
_entity.id
_entity.type
_entity.pdbx_description
1 polymer ?
#
loop_
_entity_poly.entity_id
_entity_poly.type
_entity_poly.pdbx_seq_one_letter_code
_entity_poly.pdbx_strand_id
1 'polypeptide(L)'
;MLALGDSSYEFFCKTGVDFDQRLEELGATRLHARIDCDVDYATAAEGWMASVLNELSQRTLSATEETGLAPAMAKTTALSQYSRKNPFPAVLLDDIVLNGRGSSKETHHYELSLEGSGLKL
;
A
#
# COMPACT_ATOMS: atom_id res chain seq x y z
N MET A 1 10.68 6.09 -10.44
CA MET A 1 9.85 5.58 -9.33
C MET A 1 8.37 5.80 -9.68
N LEU A 2 7.46 4.90 -9.32
CA LEU A 2 6.02 5.11 -9.52
C LEU A 2 5.37 5.41 -8.17
N ALA A 3 4.80 6.60 -8.01
CA ALA A 3 4.11 7.01 -6.80
C ALA A 3 2.60 6.88 -6.98
N LEU A 4 1.92 6.28 -6.01
CA LEU A 4 0.46 6.15 -6.02
C LEU A 4 -0.10 7.06 -4.92
N GLY A 5 -1.04 7.92 -5.29
CA GLY A 5 -1.71 8.84 -4.38
C GLY A 5 -3.13 9.14 -4.84
N ASP A 6 -3.76 10.07 -4.13
CA ASP A 6 -5.08 10.62 -4.45
C ASP A 6 -4.98 12.13 -4.25
N SER A 7 -5.27 12.92 -5.29
CA SER A 7 -5.10 14.38 -5.26
C SER A 7 -6.12 15.08 -4.35
N SER A 8 -7.14 14.37 -3.87
CA SER A 8 -8.09 14.85 -2.87
C SER A 8 -7.46 15.00 -1.48
N TYR A 9 -6.28 14.42 -1.25
CA TYR A 9 -5.51 14.56 -0.01
C TYR A 9 -4.48 15.68 -0.13
N GLU A 10 -4.23 16.37 0.98
CA GLU A 10 -3.28 17.49 1.06
C GLU A 10 -1.86 17.12 0.56
N PHE A 11 -1.41 15.91 0.86
CA PHE A 11 -0.05 15.43 0.57
C PHE A 11 -0.03 14.44 -0.60
N PHE A 12 -0.50 14.88 -1.78
CA PHE A 12 -0.53 14.06 -2.99
C PHE A 12 0.86 13.46 -3.32
N CYS A 13 0.91 12.12 -3.45
CA CYS A 13 2.12 11.34 -3.75
C CYS A 13 3.34 11.60 -2.84
N LYS A 14 3.15 12.20 -1.66
CA LYS A 14 4.26 12.69 -0.81
C LYS A 14 5.27 11.60 -0.44
N THR A 15 4.82 10.39 -0.10
CA THR A 15 5.73 9.26 0.16
C THR A 15 6.62 8.98 -1.06
N GLY A 16 6.07 9.02 -2.26
CA GLY A 16 6.84 8.82 -3.48
C GLY A 16 7.86 9.91 -3.75
N VAL A 17 7.48 11.17 -3.47
CA VAL A 17 8.38 12.32 -3.54
C VAL A 17 9.54 12.18 -2.56
N ASP A 18 9.24 11.88 -1.30
CA ASP A 18 10.22 11.82 -0.22
C ASP A 18 11.23 10.69 -0.43
N PHE A 19 10.77 9.52 -0.88
CA PHE A 19 11.65 8.40 -1.20
C PHE A 19 12.51 8.69 -2.43
N ASP A 20 11.95 9.24 -3.50
CA ASP A 20 12.69 9.58 -4.71
C ASP A 20 13.80 10.62 -4.43
N GLN A 21 13.47 11.66 -3.66
CA GLN A 21 14.46 12.64 -3.19
C GLN A 21 15.50 11.99 -2.26
N ARG A 22 15.06 11.19 -1.28
CA ARG A 22 15.96 10.59 -0.31
C ARG A 22 16.95 9.62 -0.96
N LEU A 23 16.52 8.86 -1.95
CA LEU A 23 17.39 7.96 -2.71
C LEU A 23 18.47 8.74 -3.47
N GLU A 24 18.08 9.86 -4.12
CA GLU A 24 19.04 10.73 -4.79
C GLU A 24 20.05 11.35 -3.81
N GLU A 25 19.59 11.86 -2.66
CA GLU A 25 20.46 12.38 -1.60
C GLU A 25 21.46 11.34 -1.08
N LEU A 26 21.08 10.06 -1.08
CA LEU A 26 21.93 8.93 -0.68
C LEU A 26 22.85 8.45 -1.82
N GLY A 27 22.84 9.10 -2.98
CA GLY A 27 23.72 8.82 -4.12
C GLY A 27 23.15 7.83 -5.14
N ALA A 28 21.87 7.44 -5.03
CA ALA A 28 21.24 6.64 -6.07
C ALA A 28 21.06 7.46 -7.35
N THR A 29 21.28 6.83 -8.50
CA THR A 29 20.96 7.44 -9.80
C THR A 29 19.60 6.96 -10.26
N ARG A 30 18.70 7.90 -10.61
CA ARG A 30 17.40 7.52 -11.18
C ARG A 30 17.59 6.73 -12.46
N LEU A 31 16.90 5.59 -12.53
CA LEU A 31 16.78 4.83 -13.77
C LEU A 31 15.88 5.62 -14.75
N HIS A 32 14.62 5.81 -14.33
CA HIS A 32 13.60 6.55 -15.05
C HIS A 32 12.98 7.63 -14.15
N ALA A 33 12.40 8.68 -14.75
CA ALA A 33 11.72 9.76 -14.05
C ALA A 33 10.61 9.23 -13.10
N ARG A 34 10.36 9.96 -12.01
CA ARG A 34 9.22 9.69 -11.15
C ARG A 34 7.93 10.08 -11.85
N ILE A 35 6.90 9.24 -11.72
CA ILE A 35 5.54 9.56 -12.14
C ILE A 35 4.64 9.48 -10.90
N ASP A 36 3.84 10.52 -10.72
CA ASP A 36 2.88 10.67 -9.62
C ASP A 36 1.48 10.35 -10.16
N CYS A 37 0.87 9.27 -9.69
CA CYS A 37 -0.42 8.78 -10.15
C CYS A 37 -1.54 9.09 -9.16
N ASP A 38 -2.70 9.48 -9.69
CA ASP A 38 -3.97 9.60 -8.97
C ASP A 38 -4.76 8.28 -8.97
N VAL A 39 -6.01 8.27 -8.48
CA VAL A 39 -6.89 7.09 -8.43
C VAL A 39 -7.03 6.36 -9.78
N ASP A 40 -6.98 7.09 -10.90
CA ASP A 40 -7.00 6.57 -12.26
C ASP A 40 -5.58 6.22 -12.78
N TYR A 41 -4.78 5.53 -11.97
CA TYR A 41 -3.35 5.30 -12.21
C TYR A 41 -3.02 4.34 -13.37
N ALA A 42 -3.98 3.53 -13.84
CA ALA A 42 -3.68 2.34 -14.65
C ALA A 42 -2.85 2.65 -15.91
N THR A 43 -3.30 3.60 -16.72
CA THR A 43 -2.62 3.98 -17.97
C THR A 43 -1.24 4.58 -17.73
N ALA A 44 -1.11 5.44 -16.70
CA ALA A 44 0.18 6.04 -16.35
C ALA A 44 1.17 4.99 -15.84
N ALA A 45 0.69 4.03 -15.03
CA ALA A 45 1.49 2.93 -14.52
C ALA A 45 1.97 1.98 -15.64
N GLU A 46 1.12 1.64 -16.59
CA GLU A 46 1.49 0.82 -17.76
C GLU A 46 2.57 1.51 -18.61
N GLY A 47 2.39 2.80 -18.92
CA GLY A 47 3.36 3.59 -19.67
C GLY A 47 4.71 3.67 -18.94
N TRP A 48 4.68 3.95 -17.64
CA TRP A 48 5.87 4.00 -16.81
C TRP A 48 6.61 2.65 -16.79
N MET A 49 5.88 1.55 -16.61
CA MET A 49 6.46 0.21 -16.55
C MET A 49 7.10 -0.20 -17.88
N ALA A 50 6.46 0.14 -19.01
CA ALA A 50 7.02 -0.08 -20.34
C ALA A 50 8.34 0.70 -20.53
N SER A 51 8.40 1.97 -20.11
CA SER A 51 9.61 2.79 -20.19
C SER A 51 10.75 2.22 -19.34
N VAL A 52 10.45 1.82 -18.09
CA VAL A 52 11.44 1.21 -17.19
C VAL A 52 11.97 -0.11 -17.74
N LEU A 53 11.11 -0.99 -18.24
CA LEU A 53 11.53 -2.26 -18.84
C LEU A 53 12.44 -2.06 -20.06
N ASN A 54 12.14 -1.05 -20.89
CA ASN A 54 12.97 -0.70 -22.03
C ASN A 54 14.36 -0.22 -21.58
N GLU A 55 14.43 0.70 -20.60
CA GLU A 55 15.71 1.20 -20.08
C GLU A 55 16.54 0.11 -19.40
N LEU A 56 15.90 -0.77 -18.62
CA LEU A 56 16.57 -1.92 -18.03
C LEU A 56 17.13 -2.85 -19.09
N SER A 57 16.34 -3.18 -20.12
CA SER A 57 16.77 -4.08 -21.19
C SER A 57 18.02 -3.52 -21.91
N GLN A 58 18.08 -2.20 -22.13
CA GLN A 58 19.26 -1.56 -22.71
C GLN A 58 20.50 -1.63 -21.79
N ARG A 59 20.31 -1.57 -20.48
CA ARG A 59 21.40 -1.64 -19.48
C ARG A 59 21.87 -3.06 -19.20
N THR A 60 20.97 -4.04 -19.15
CA THR A 60 21.30 -5.46 -18.91
C THR A 60 22.14 -6.08 -20.03
N LEU A 61 22.01 -5.57 -21.26
CA LEU A 61 22.91 -5.92 -22.37
C LEU A 61 24.37 -5.48 -22.12
N SER A 62 24.64 -4.71 -21.05
CA SER A 62 25.95 -4.12 -20.74
C SER A 62 26.55 -4.53 -19.38
N ALA A 63 25.86 -5.30 -18.52
CA ALA A 63 26.39 -5.66 -17.21
C ALA A 63 25.83 -6.99 -16.67
N THR A 64 26.72 -7.94 -16.39
CA THR A 64 26.48 -9.15 -15.60
C THR A 64 27.14 -8.95 -14.25
N GLU A 65 26.39 -8.90 -13.15
CA GLU A 65 26.82 -9.33 -11.81
C GLU A 65 25.67 -9.21 -10.78
N GLU A 66 25.34 -10.33 -10.14
CA GLU A 66 24.39 -10.44 -9.03
C GLU A 66 25.11 -10.19 -7.69
N THR A 67 24.45 -9.46 -6.78
CA THR A 67 24.87 -9.37 -5.37
C THR A 67 23.73 -9.78 -4.44
N GLY A 68 23.97 -10.81 -3.64
CA GLY A 68 23.03 -11.37 -2.68
C GLY A 68 22.89 -10.54 -1.40
N LEU A 69 21.67 -10.45 -0.89
CA LEU A 69 21.32 -9.77 0.37
C LEU A 69 21.13 -10.81 1.50
N ALA A 70 21.80 -10.57 2.63
CA ALA A 70 21.65 -11.37 3.86
C ALA A 70 20.39 -10.94 4.65
N PRO A 71 19.62 -11.87 5.24
CA PRO A 71 18.45 -11.51 6.02
C PRO A 71 18.82 -11.04 7.44
N ALA A 72 18.25 -9.92 7.87
CA ALA A 72 18.31 -9.44 9.25
C ALA A 72 17.17 -10.06 10.09
N MET A 73 17.51 -10.57 11.27
CA MET A 73 16.59 -11.27 12.17
C MET A 73 15.83 -10.25 13.04
N ALA A 74 14.50 -10.23 12.92
CA ALA A 74 13.63 -9.34 13.69
C ALA A 74 13.23 -9.98 15.04
N LYS A 75 13.21 -9.16 16.11
CA LYS A 75 12.70 -9.53 17.44
C LYS A 75 11.19 -9.77 17.40
N THR A 76 10.76 -10.93 17.88
CA THR A 76 9.33 -11.28 18.03
C THR A 76 8.75 -10.62 19.27
N THR A 77 8.00 -9.54 19.08
CA THR A 77 7.00 -9.07 20.04
C THR A 77 5.77 -9.98 19.89
N ALA A 78 5.16 -10.43 20.99
CA ALA A 78 3.97 -11.26 20.95
C ALA A 78 2.85 -10.53 20.18
N LEU A 79 2.60 -10.96 18.94
CA LEU A 79 1.53 -10.45 18.11
C LEU A 79 0.18 -10.99 18.61
N SER A 80 -0.88 -10.22 18.41
CA SER A 80 -2.24 -10.77 18.43
C SER A 80 -2.30 -11.97 17.48
N GLN A 81 -2.92 -13.07 17.91
CA GLN A 81 -3.09 -14.28 17.06
C GLN A 81 -3.86 -13.99 15.75
N TYR A 82 -4.57 -12.86 15.71
CA TYR A 82 -5.28 -12.36 14.54
C TYR A 82 -4.50 -11.27 13.82
N SER A 83 -4.60 -11.28 12.49
CA SER A 83 -3.96 -10.34 11.58
C SER A 83 -4.83 -10.11 10.34
N ARG A 84 -4.41 -9.20 9.44
CA ARG A 84 -5.09 -8.99 8.15
C ARG A 84 -5.24 -10.29 7.33
N LYS A 85 -4.30 -11.24 7.46
CA LYS A 85 -4.33 -12.54 6.75
C LYS A 85 -5.01 -13.65 7.56
N ASN A 86 -5.26 -13.43 8.84
CA ASN A 86 -5.94 -14.37 9.74
C ASN A 86 -6.93 -13.57 10.62
N PRO A 87 -8.08 -13.13 10.08
CA PRO A 87 -9.01 -12.29 10.81
C PRO A 87 -9.70 -13.06 11.94
N PHE A 88 -10.07 -12.36 13.01
CA PHE A 88 -10.91 -12.94 14.06
C PHE A 88 -12.35 -13.11 13.55
N PRO A 89 -12.97 -14.30 13.65
CA PRO A 89 -14.38 -14.47 13.35
C PRO A 89 -15.24 -13.91 14.50
N ALA A 90 -15.30 -12.58 14.60
CA ALA A 90 -16.13 -11.88 15.59
C ALA A 90 -17.61 -12.22 15.37
N VAL A 91 -18.33 -12.50 16.47
CA VAL A 91 -19.77 -12.72 16.42
C VAL A 91 -20.48 -11.38 16.22
N LEU A 92 -21.41 -11.31 15.27
CA LEU A 92 -22.29 -10.16 15.11
C LEU A 92 -23.36 -10.20 16.20
N LEU A 93 -23.36 -9.20 17.07
CA LEU A 93 -24.30 -9.06 18.19
C LEU A 93 -25.56 -8.32 17.75
N ASP A 94 -25.40 -7.20 17.04
CA ASP A 94 -26.50 -6.37 16.57
C ASP A 94 -26.28 -5.87 15.13
N ASP A 95 -27.39 -5.69 14.42
CA ASP A 95 -27.51 -5.06 13.10
C ASP A 95 -28.73 -4.12 13.13
N ILE A 96 -28.47 -2.82 13.17
CA ILE A 96 -29.50 -1.79 13.29
C ILE A 96 -29.45 -0.88 12.07
N VAL A 97 -30.56 -0.82 11.32
CA VAL A 97 -30.74 0.16 10.25
C VAL A 97 -30.95 1.54 10.87
N LEU A 98 -30.02 2.46 10.60
CA LEU A 98 -30.05 3.85 11.09
C LEU A 98 -30.94 4.77 10.25
N ASN A 99 -31.31 4.35 9.04
CA ASN A 99 -32.08 5.17 8.11
C ASN A 99 -33.59 4.98 8.30
N GLY A 100 -34.34 6.07 8.10
CA GLY A 100 -35.80 6.07 8.17
C GLY A 100 -36.49 5.44 6.95
N ARG A 101 -37.78 5.13 7.10
CA ARG A 101 -38.63 4.61 6.01
C ARG A 101 -38.60 5.55 4.80
N GLY A 102 -38.39 4.99 3.61
CA GLY A 102 -38.36 5.74 2.34
C GLY A 102 -36.97 6.28 1.95
N SER A 103 -35.93 5.99 2.72
CA SER A 103 -34.55 6.30 2.30
C SER A 103 -34.13 5.44 1.10
N SER A 104 -33.44 6.06 0.14
CA SER A 104 -32.82 5.37 -1.00
C SER A 104 -31.43 4.79 -0.69
N LYS A 105 -30.95 4.99 0.54
CA LYS A 105 -29.68 4.44 1.06
C LYS A 105 -29.94 3.67 2.35
N GLU A 106 -29.11 2.68 2.63
CA GLU A 106 -29.12 1.92 3.88
C GLU A 106 -27.80 2.18 4.63
N THR A 107 -27.90 2.41 5.93
CA THR A 107 -26.76 2.71 6.80
C THR A 107 -26.98 1.90 8.06
N HIS A 108 -26.04 1.02 8.37
CA HIS A 108 -26.15 0.05 9.45
C HIS A 108 -25.19 0.38 10.57
N HIS A 109 -25.67 0.23 11.80
CA HIS A 109 -24.83 0.08 12.97
C HIS A 109 -24.65 -1.41 13.25
N TYR A 110 -23.40 -1.87 13.26
CA TYR A 110 -23.06 -3.27 13.54
C TYR A 110 -22.25 -3.36 14.83
N GLU A 111 -22.63 -4.29 15.69
CA GLU A 111 -21.88 -4.59 16.91
C GLU A 111 -21.17 -5.94 16.76
N LEU A 112 -19.84 -5.94 16.85
CA LEU A 112 -19.02 -7.14 16.72
C LEU A 112 -18.43 -7.50 18.09
N SER A 113 -18.74 -8.69 18.60
CA SER A 113 -18.15 -9.21 19.83
C SER A 113 -16.66 -9.49 19.64
N LEU A 114 -15.84 -8.94 20.53
CA LEU A 114 -14.41 -9.25 20.64
C LEU A 114 -14.11 -10.23 21.77
N GLU A 115 -15.13 -10.83 22.40
CA GLU A 115 -14.95 -11.79 23.49
C GLU A 115 -14.14 -13.01 23.02
N GLY A 116 -13.17 -13.44 23.83
CA GLY A 116 -12.26 -14.54 23.48
C GLY A 116 -11.23 -14.22 22.39
N SER A 117 -11.25 -13.01 21.82
CA SER A 117 -10.32 -12.64 20.74
C SER A 117 -8.91 -12.28 21.24
N GLY A 118 -8.79 -11.84 22.50
CA GLY A 118 -7.56 -11.25 23.02
C GLY A 118 -7.14 -9.94 22.34
N LEU A 119 -7.96 -9.38 21.46
CA LEU A 119 -7.76 -8.06 20.87
C LEU A 119 -7.98 -6.99 21.94
N LYS A 120 -7.06 -6.02 22.00
CA LYS A 120 -7.18 -4.84 22.84
C LYS A 120 -7.44 -3.65 21.93
N LEU A 121 -8.45 -2.85 22.29
CA LEU A 121 -8.73 -1.55 21.69
C LEU A 121 -7.71 -0.52 22.16
#